data_AF-S9W4S8-F1
#
_entry.id   AF-S9W4S8-F1
#
_cell.length_a   1.000
_cell.length_b   1.000
_cell.length_c   1.000
_cell.angle_alpha   90.00
_cell.angle_beta   90.00
_cell.angle_gamma   90.00
#
_symmetry.space_group_name_H-M   'P 1'
#
loop_
_entity.id
_entity.type
_entity.pdbx_description
1 polymer ?
#
loop_
_entity_poly.entity_id
_entity_poly.type
_entity_poly.pdbx_seq_one_letter_code
_entity_poly.pdbx_strand_id
1 'polypeptide(L)'
;MWISFSENELDAANGAFIAAHFAHKDKGGLQVTQPEDEFRKVARVMAALDEVLLIRTFLVGERLTLADIAIAFSVHLAYRCNKRYSEELAKRYRHVYRHYNSVMRHPKIKEVMRQAGATLGPLR
;
A
#
# COMPACT_ATOMS: atom_id res chain seq x y z
N MET A 1 6.65 3.43 -15.70
CA MET A 1 5.22 3.04 -15.83
C MET A 1 4.70 2.65 -14.45
N TRP A 2 3.47 3.01 -14.06
CA TRP A 2 2.97 2.86 -12.68
C TRP A 2 3.07 1.45 -12.08
N ILE A 3 2.94 0.41 -12.91
CA ILE A 3 3.10 -0.99 -12.48
C ILE A 3 4.56 -1.26 -12.04
N SER A 4 5.53 -0.83 -12.84
CA SER A 4 6.94 -0.95 -12.46
C SER A 4 7.29 -0.09 -11.24
N PHE A 5 6.63 1.07 -11.06
CA PHE A 5 6.80 1.89 -9.87
C PHE A 5 6.27 1.19 -8.61
N SER A 6 5.13 0.51 -8.68
CA SER A 6 4.56 -0.17 -7.52
C SER A 6 5.50 -1.26 -6.99
N GLU A 7 6.13 -2.01 -7.88
CA GLU A 7 7.07 -3.07 -7.52
C GLU A 7 8.46 -2.52 -7.11
N ASN A 8 9.07 -1.70 -7.96
CA ASN A 8 10.48 -1.33 -7.83
C ASN A 8 10.73 -0.16 -6.87
N GLU A 9 9.71 0.63 -6.56
CA GLU A 9 9.83 1.76 -5.63
C GLU A 9 9.05 1.48 -4.35
N LEU A 10 7.74 1.23 -4.45
CA LEU A 10 6.89 1.12 -3.26
C LEU A 10 7.08 -0.20 -2.52
N ASP A 11 6.95 -1.34 -3.21
CA ASP A 11 7.13 -2.66 -2.57
C ASP A 11 8.59 -2.89 -2.18
N ALA A 12 9.55 -2.41 -2.99
CA ALA A 12 10.97 -2.43 -2.65
C ALA A 12 11.26 -1.62 -1.37
N ALA A 13 10.73 -0.40 -1.24
CA ALA A 13 10.86 0.39 -0.01
C ALA A 13 10.18 -0.28 1.20
N ASN A 14 9.10 -1.02 0.96
CA ASN A 14 8.34 -1.74 1.98
C ASN A 14 8.89 -3.16 2.28
N GLY A 15 9.93 -3.59 1.56
CA GLY A 15 10.37 -4.99 1.52
C GLY A 15 10.71 -5.58 2.89
N ALA A 16 11.36 -4.81 3.76
CA ALA A 16 11.70 -5.24 5.11
C ALA A 16 10.44 -5.57 5.95
N PHE A 17 9.40 -4.74 5.85
CA PHE A 17 8.14 -4.95 6.56
C PHE A 17 7.34 -6.11 5.96
N ILE A 18 7.34 -6.26 4.64
CA ILE A 18 6.70 -7.40 3.96
C ILE A 18 7.36 -8.70 4.42
N ALA A 19 8.69 -8.78 4.35
CA ALA A 19 9.45 -9.94 4.79
C ALA A 19 9.19 -10.26 6.27
N ALA A 20 9.19 -9.24 7.14
CA ALA A 20 8.86 -9.39 8.55
C ALA A 20 7.44 -9.92 8.78
N HIS A 21 6.45 -9.41 8.03
CA HIS A 21 5.04 -9.80 8.17
C HIS A 21 4.78 -11.26 7.77
N PHE A 22 5.43 -11.73 6.71
CA PHE A 22 5.23 -13.07 6.16
C PHE A 22 6.26 -14.10 6.63
N ALA A 23 7.25 -13.71 7.43
CA ALA A 23 8.15 -14.66 8.08
C ALA A 23 7.36 -15.66 8.92
N HIS A 24 7.65 -16.95 8.74
CA HIS A 24 6.99 -18.05 9.46
C HIS A 24 7.08 -17.83 10.97
N LYS A 25 5.91 -17.81 11.64
CA LYS A 25 5.81 -17.65 13.10
C LYS A 25 6.58 -18.72 13.87
N ASP A 26 6.75 -19.90 13.29
CA ASP A 26 7.47 -21.03 13.89
C ASP A 26 8.97 -20.77 14.10
N LYS A 27 9.52 -19.73 13.46
CA LYS A 27 10.93 -19.28 13.63
C LYS A 27 11.05 -18.01 14.49
N GLY A 28 10.02 -17.67 15.28
CA GLY A 28 10.06 -16.55 16.23
C GLY A 28 9.61 -15.19 15.67
N GLY A 29 9.15 -15.13 14.41
CA GLY A 29 8.76 -13.89 13.73
C GLY A 29 9.97 -12.99 13.43
N LEU A 30 10.14 -12.61 12.17
CA LEU A 30 11.22 -11.68 11.81
C LEU A 30 10.81 -10.27 12.24
N GLN A 31 11.63 -9.63 13.08
CA GLN A 31 11.50 -8.21 13.40
C GLN A 31 12.34 -7.39 12.43
N VAL A 32 11.83 -6.21 12.07
CA VAL A 32 12.61 -5.25 11.29
C VAL A 32 13.70 -4.66 12.18
N THR A 33 14.98 -4.84 11.82
CA THR A 33 16.14 -4.45 12.65
C THR A 33 16.27 -2.94 12.83
N GLN A 34 15.97 -2.15 11.80
CA GLN A 34 16.02 -0.68 11.82
C GLN A 34 14.68 -0.10 11.36
N PRO A 35 13.61 -0.24 12.15
CA PRO A 35 12.26 0.03 11.68
C PRO A 35 12.04 1.52 11.34
N GLU A 36 12.71 2.45 12.02
CA GLU A 36 12.63 3.87 11.70
C GLU A 36 13.31 4.21 10.35
N ASP A 37 14.45 3.61 10.03
CA ASP A 37 15.14 3.84 8.75
C ASP A 37 14.40 3.20 7.58
N GLU A 38 13.90 1.97 7.76
CA GLU A 38 13.04 1.33 6.77
C GLU A 38 11.74 2.11 6.57
N PHE A 39 11.14 2.63 7.65
CA PHE A 39 9.95 3.47 7.56
C PHE A 39 10.21 4.76 6.76
N ARG A 40 11.38 5.40 6.92
CA ARG A 40 11.74 6.60 6.14
C ARG A 40 11.77 6.34 4.64
N LYS A 41 12.14 5.13 4.20
CA LYS A 41 12.10 4.74 2.78
C LYS A 41 10.65 4.69 2.28
N VAL A 42 9.77 4.00 3.00
CA VAL A 42 8.33 3.92 2.67
C VAL A 42 7.70 5.31 2.66
N ALA A 43 7.97 6.13 3.68
CA ALA A 43 7.46 7.48 3.81
C ALA A 43 7.85 8.38 2.62
N ARG A 44 9.09 8.25 2.12
CA ARG A 44 9.55 9.01 0.94
C ARG A 44 8.75 8.68 -0.32
N VAL A 45 8.52 7.40 -0.59
CA VAL A 45 7.75 6.97 -1.77
C VAL A 45 6.28 7.37 -1.65
N MET A 46 5.71 7.23 -0.44
CA MET A 46 4.33 7.65 -0.15
C MET A 46 4.15 9.16 -0.32
N ALA A 47 5.13 9.98 0.07
CA ALA A 47 5.09 11.43 -0.13
C ALA A 47 5.05 11.81 -1.62
N ALA A 48 5.92 11.19 -2.44
CA ALA A 48 5.93 11.45 -3.88
C ALA A 48 4.61 11.04 -4.55
N LEU A 49 4.05 9.90 -4.14
CA LEU A 49 2.75 9.44 -4.62
C LEU A 49 1.60 10.38 -4.19
N ASP A 50 1.65 10.90 -2.96
CA ASP A 50 0.65 11.83 -2.43
C ASP A 50 0.62 13.14 -3.22
N GLU A 51 1.79 13.68 -3.60
CA GLU A 51 1.90 14.86 -4.46
C GLU A 51 1.29 14.63 -5.85
N VAL A 52 1.51 13.47 -6.46
CA VAL A 52 0.90 13.12 -7.74
C VAL A 52 -0.63 13.04 -7.63
N LEU A 53 -1.12 12.45 -6.54
CA LEU A 53 -2.54 12.26 -6.27
C LEU A 53 -3.23 13.51 -5.72
N LEU A 54 -2.50 14.57 -5.36
CA LEU A 54 -3.08 15.82 -4.87
C LEU A 54 -4.13 16.37 -5.85
N ILE A 55 -3.82 16.37 -7.14
CA ILE A 55 -4.65 16.95 -8.21
C ILE A 55 -5.33 15.89 -9.10
N ARG A 56 -5.25 14.61 -8.75
CA ARG A 56 -5.75 13.49 -9.57
C ARG A 56 -6.69 12.60 -8.79
N THR A 57 -7.78 12.17 -9.43
CA THR A 57 -8.65 11.15 -8.85
C THR A 57 -8.04 9.76 -9.06
N PHE A 58 -7.56 9.51 -10.27
CA PHE A 58 -6.91 8.27 -10.71
C PHE A 58 -5.60 8.58 -11.44
N LEU A 59 -4.69 7.61 -11.48
CA LEU A 59 -3.32 7.80 -11.93
C LEU A 59 -3.19 8.03 -13.45
N VAL A 60 -4.18 7.60 -14.24
CA VAL A 60 -4.17 7.72 -15.70
C VAL A 60 -5.55 8.11 -16.23
N GLY A 61 -5.64 9.30 -16.86
CA GLY A 61 -6.81 9.72 -17.62
C GLY A 61 -8.12 9.82 -16.84
N GLU A 62 -8.05 10.13 -15.53
CA GLU A 62 -9.19 10.31 -14.61
C GLU A 62 -10.21 9.16 -14.59
N ARG A 63 -9.77 7.94 -14.89
CA ARG A 63 -10.58 6.71 -14.78
C ARG A 63 -9.76 5.63 -14.11
N LEU A 64 -10.45 4.69 -13.44
CA LEU A 64 -9.79 3.56 -12.81
C LEU A 64 -9.14 2.66 -13.87
N THR A 65 -7.84 2.44 -13.73
CA THR A 65 -7.02 1.60 -14.62
C THR A 65 -6.21 0.58 -13.84
N LEU A 66 -5.46 -0.27 -14.55
CA LEU A 66 -4.51 -1.20 -13.93
C LEU A 66 -3.43 -0.49 -13.09
N ALA A 67 -3.08 0.76 -13.45
CA ALA A 67 -2.15 1.57 -12.64
C ALA A 67 -2.69 1.80 -11.23
N ASP A 68 -3.97 2.14 -11.10
CA ASP A 68 -4.63 2.38 -9.82
C ASP A 68 -4.73 1.11 -8.98
N ILE A 69 -5.04 -0.01 -9.63
CA ILE A 69 -5.12 -1.31 -8.98
C ILE A 69 -3.74 -1.72 -8.45
N ALA A 70 -2.69 -1.69 -9.28
CA ALA A 70 -1.34 -2.05 -8.86
C ALA A 70 -0.88 -1.23 -7.66
N ILE A 71 -1.03 0.11 -7.73
CA ILE A 71 -0.64 1.01 -6.64
C ILE A 71 -1.48 0.77 -5.38
N ALA A 72 -2.79 0.58 -5.50
CA ALA A 72 -3.65 0.33 -4.34
C ALA A 72 -3.29 -0.96 -3.59
N PHE A 73 -2.86 -2.02 -4.29
CA PHE A 73 -2.43 -3.26 -3.66
C PHE A 73 -1.04 -3.16 -3.02
N SER A 74 -0.09 -2.43 -3.62
CA SER A 74 1.20 -2.15 -2.96
C SER A 74 1.01 -1.26 -1.72
N VAL A 75 0.13 -0.24 -1.80
CA VAL A 75 -0.26 0.58 -0.64
C VAL A 75 -0.98 -0.26 0.43
N HIS A 76 -1.80 -1.25 0.01
CA HIS A 76 -2.41 -2.19 0.95
C HIS A 76 -1.36 -2.93 1.79
N LEU A 77 -0.30 -3.41 1.14
CA LEU A 77 0.81 -4.07 1.83
C LEU A 77 1.55 -3.10 2.76
N ALA A 78 1.77 -1.86 2.34
CA ALA A 78 2.34 -0.83 3.21
C ALA A 78 1.49 -0.69 4.49
N TYR A 79 0.18 -0.58 4.38
CA TYR A 79 -0.69 -0.48 5.54
C TYR A 79 -0.74 -1.72 6.43
N ARG A 80 -0.71 -2.93 5.86
CA ARG A 80 -0.86 -4.18 6.63
C ARG A 80 0.43 -4.68 7.25
N CYS A 81 1.54 -4.48 6.55
CA CYS A 81 2.86 -4.94 6.98
C CYS A 81 3.50 -3.95 7.97
N ASN A 82 3.20 -2.65 7.87
CA ASN A 82 3.68 -1.63 8.81
C ASN A 82 2.74 -1.44 10.00
N LYS A 83 2.47 -2.47 10.81
CA LYS A 83 1.50 -2.37 11.92
C LYS A 83 1.76 -1.19 12.88
N ARG A 84 3.03 -0.85 13.12
CA ARG A 84 3.44 0.27 13.98
C ARG A 84 3.19 1.65 13.37
N TYR A 85 3.31 1.79 12.05
CA TYR A 85 3.31 3.08 11.36
C TYR A 85 2.08 3.29 10.44
N SER A 86 1.19 2.30 10.35
CA SER A 86 0.04 2.31 9.44
C SER A 86 -0.88 3.52 9.62
N GLU A 87 -1.17 3.87 10.87
CA GLU A 87 -1.99 5.05 11.20
C GLU A 87 -1.29 6.36 10.82
N GLU A 88 0.03 6.45 11.03
CA GLU A 88 0.82 7.61 10.61
C GLU A 88 0.80 7.77 9.09
N LEU A 89 1.03 6.68 8.33
CA LEU A 89 0.97 6.69 6.87
C LEU A 89 -0.37 7.19 6.36
N ALA A 90 -1.48 6.67 6.92
CA ALA A 90 -2.83 7.03 6.49
C ALA A 90 -3.18 8.50 6.79
N LYS A 91 -2.75 9.03 7.95
CA LYS A 91 -2.98 10.43 8.33
C LYS A 91 -2.12 11.40 7.54
N ARG A 92 -0.84 11.05 7.32
CA ARG A 92 0.14 11.93 6.69
C ARG A 92 -0.06 12.04 5.18
N TYR A 93 -0.40 10.94 4.51
CA TYR A 93 -0.54 10.86 3.05
C TYR A 93 -2.01 10.66 2.65
N ARG A 94 -2.81 11.70 2.90
CA ARG A 94 -4.27 11.66 2.78
C ARG A 94 -4.76 11.43 1.35
N HIS A 95 -4.02 11.87 0.34
CA HIS A 95 -4.40 11.71 -1.07
C HIS A 95 -4.15 10.28 -1.53
N VAL A 96 -3.06 9.67 -1.05
CA VAL A 96 -2.82 8.21 -1.18
C VAL A 96 -3.92 7.43 -0.47
N TYR A 97 -4.24 7.77 0.79
CA TYR A 97 -5.31 7.09 1.53
C TYR A 97 -6.68 7.21 0.84
N ARG A 98 -7.02 8.38 0.30
CA ARG A 98 -8.24 8.59 -0.50
C ARG A 98 -8.24 7.70 -1.74
N HIS A 99 -7.17 7.71 -2.53
CA HIS A 99 -7.04 6.90 -3.74
C HIS A 99 -7.19 5.40 -3.44
N TYR A 100 -6.42 4.90 -2.47
CA TYR A 100 -6.51 3.52 -1.98
C TYR A 100 -7.95 3.13 -1.64
N ASN A 101 -8.65 3.95 -0.86
CA ASN A 101 -10.03 3.67 -0.48
C ASN A 101 -10.99 3.68 -1.68
N SER A 102 -10.82 4.61 -2.62
CA SER A 102 -11.64 4.64 -3.85
C SER A 102 -11.48 3.36 -4.66
N VAL A 103 -10.25 2.86 -4.82
CA VAL A 103 -9.97 1.61 -5.55
C VAL A 103 -10.50 0.39 -4.79
N MET A 104 -10.15 0.24 -3.51
CA MET A 104 -10.52 -0.94 -2.71
C MET A 104 -12.02 -1.04 -2.41
N ARG A 105 -12.76 0.08 -2.50
CA ARG A 105 -14.22 0.09 -2.35
C ARG A 105 -14.97 -0.24 -3.64
N HIS A 106 -14.29 -0.31 -4.79
CA HIS A 106 -14.91 -0.61 -6.08
C HIS A 106 -15.64 -1.96 -6.05
N PRO A 107 -16.90 -2.06 -6.50
CA PRO A 107 -17.71 -3.28 -6.38
C PRO A 107 -17.04 -4.53 -6.97
N LYS A 108 -16.39 -4.38 -8.13
CA LYS A 108 -15.69 -5.49 -8.79
C LYS A 108 -14.49 -5.99 -7.98
N ILE A 109 -13.75 -5.08 -7.33
CA ILE A 109 -12.60 -5.46 -6.49
C ILE A 109 -13.10 -6.21 -5.27
N LYS A 110 -14.13 -5.71 -4.59
CA LYS A 110 -14.76 -6.39 -3.45
C LYS A 110 -15.25 -7.79 -3.81
N GLU A 111 -15.91 -7.94 -4.96
CA GLU A 111 -16.39 -9.23 -5.41
C GLU A 111 -15.26 -10.22 -5.67
N VAL A 112 -14.19 -9.81 -6.35
CA VAL A 112 -13.01 -10.66 -6.60
C VAL A 112 -12.33 -11.06 -5.28
N MET A 113 -12.14 -10.12 -4.34
CA MET A 113 -11.55 -10.42 -3.03
C MET A 113 -12.39 -11.42 -2.24
N ARG A 114 -13.73 -11.29 -2.28
CA ARG A 114 -14.66 -12.23 -1.65
C ARG A 114 -14.54 -13.63 -2.26
N GLN A 115 -14.48 -13.72 -3.59
CA GLN A 115 -14.29 -15.00 -4.30
C GLN A 115 -12.95 -15.65 -3.96
N ALA A 116 -11.90 -14.85 -3.75
CA ALA A 116 -10.58 -15.32 -3.34
C ALA A 116 -10.50 -15.72 -1.84
N GLY A 117 -11.62 -15.68 -1.09
CA GLY A 117 -11.65 -15.99 0.34
C GLY A 117 -10.96 -14.94 1.22
N ALA A 118 -10.64 -13.77 0.65
CA ALA A 118 -9.90 -12.73 1.35
C ALA A 118 -10.84 -11.78 2.09
N THR A 119 -10.61 -11.57 3.39
CA THR A 119 -11.29 -10.53 4.20
C THR A 119 -10.60 -9.17 4.04
N LEU A 120 -10.12 -8.87 2.84
CA LEU A 120 -9.43 -7.63 2.49
C LEU A 120 -10.45 -6.50 2.33
N GLY A 121 -10.71 -5.80 3.43
CA GLY A 121 -11.46 -4.54 3.41
C GLY A 121 -10.53 -3.33 3.39
N PRO A 122 -11.01 -2.15 2.97
CA PRO A 122 -10.33 -0.88 3.28
C PRO A 122 -10.05 -0.81 4.79
N LEU A 123 -8.93 -0.18 5.17
CA LEU A 123 -8.69 0.14 6.58
C LEU A 123 -9.90 0.90 7.13
N ARG A 124 -10.46 0.42 8.25
CA ARG A 124 -11.57 1.09 8.93
C ARG A 124 -11.12 2.44 9.47
#